data_AF-A0A7V0SRN9-F1
#
_entry.id   AF-A0A7V0SRN9-F1
#
_cell.length_a   1.000
_cell.length_b   1.000
_cell.length_c   1.000
_cell.angle_alpha   90.00
_cell.angle_beta   90.00
_cell.angle_gamma   90.00
#
_symmetry.space_group_name_H-M   'P 1'
#
loop_
_entity.id
_entity.type
_entity.pdbx_description
1 polymer ?
#
loop_
_entity_poly.entity_id
_entity_poly.type
_entity_poly.pdbx_seq_one_letter_code
_entity_poly.pdbx_strand_id
1 'polypeptide(L)'
;MKIKIFSKALMLVGLLILVSLLSASCNAQTYEDYAPIFYFEKDEKHYPADASNYIDNSELKTLLDSDIQYYDNINGITNDVKIVYYRTGSEEGSTFVQYWLFYEFNDGEHNQHEGDWEMVQVVIPSSGEKWVAYSQHYSGQKATWGQVEKEGNHIKVYVARGSHANYLRSFSGKLGIAGDIVGSNGKTLKPNDYELVELTSQDWIDFEGLWGKINSLDDFLTGSAGPQGPQYRTDMNGNLMWNGVSWGNALMQANDTLFTLEWFLYNFITILIVISFILLAIILFRIYLRHKKYGLGPRIVSMLYIDGLDLKSIGNILCIVAIIIAIIGLFNPWYVVSADVNVEGFVKTDTIEVLRLDGINGVQINMPTEKGPAPMGTVYFPFSFIILIGFVFMILATVGIHLSSKLGRKYLYRGIRLTVIIIVIIVAIMSIGMMAGSGNGNDISSLLNEISSNPMGGSYDFTVVQEEVTGNINLDWGIGLGAILILLSGIILIISGILEIIAKKTLFEPKIPIEKTKKSTKKSPEESQEAKTEETNPPNK
;
A
#
# COMPACT_ATOMS: atom_id res chain seq x y z
N MET A 1 54.53 -36.11 -8.41
CA MET A 1 54.22 -34.65 -8.55
C MET A 1 52.74 -34.30 -8.30
N LYS A 2 51.75 -35.19 -8.53
CA LYS A 2 50.32 -34.90 -8.27
C LYS A 2 49.87 -35.01 -6.78
N ILE A 3 50.57 -35.76 -5.93
CA ILE A 3 50.21 -35.93 -4.50
C ILE A 3 50.65 -34.73 -3.63
N LYS A 4 51.75 -34.04 -3.99
CA LYS A 4 52.22 -32.85 -3.25
C LYS A 4 51.34 -31.60 -3.46
N ILE A 5 50.58 -31.54 -4.57
CA ILE A 5 49.66 -30.42 -4.86
C ILE A 5 48.35 -30.61 -4.09
N PHE A 6 47.86 -31.85 -3.99
CA PHE A 6 46.62 -32.15 -3.25
C PHE A 6 46.78 -31.93 -1.74
N SER A 7 47.94 -32.31 -1.17
CA SER A 7 48.26 -32.06 0.24
C SER A 7 48.41 -30.57 0.56
N LYS A 8 48.99 -29.76 -0.34
CA LYS A 8 49.07 -28.30 -0.16
C LYS A 8 47.71 -27.62 -0.31
N ALA A 9 46.86 -28.08 -1.23
CA ALA A 9 45.49 -27.57 -1.38
C ALA A 9 44.63 -27.88 -0.15
N LEU A 10 44.75 -29.09 0.41
CA LEU A 10 44.04 -29.47 1.64
C LEU A 10 44.57 -28.73 2.87
N MET A 11 45.88 -28.44 2.92
CA MET A 11 46.45 -27.56 3.95
C MET A 11 45.97 -26.12 3.80
N LEU A 12 45.84 -25.60 2.57
CA LEU A 12 45.34 -24.24 2.33
C LEU A 12 43.85 -24.12 2.69
N VAL A 13 43.05 -25.13 2.35
CA VAL A 13 41.62 -25.22 2.73
C VAL A 13 41.48 -25.42 4.24
N GLY A 14 42.33 -26.25 4.85
CA GLY A 14 42.39 -26.42 6.30
C GLY A 14 42.84 -25.16 7.04
N LEU A 15 43.77 -24.38 6.47
CA LEU A 15 44.21 -23.09 7.01
C LEU A 15 43.15 -22.02 6.81
N LEU A 16 42.42 -22.01 5.69
CA LEU A 16 41.28 -21.12 5.46
C LEU A 16 40.12 -21.43 6.43
N ILE A 17 39.87 -22.72 6.70
CA ILE A 17 38.89 -23.16 7.68
C ILE A 17 39.34 -22.81 9.11
N LEU A 18 40.64 -22.95 9.44
CA LEU A 18 41.18 -22.52 10.73
C LEU A 18 41.21 -20.98 10.89
N VAL A 19 41.44 -20.22 9.83
CA VAL A 19 41.39 -18.75 9.84
C VAL A 19 39.95 -18.26 9.96
N SER A 20 38.96 -18.99 9.43
CA SER A 20 37.53 -18.72 9.72
C SER A 20 37.07 -19.18 11.11
N LEU A 21 37.86 -20.01 11.81
CA LEU A 21 37.62 -20.44 13.20
C LEU A 21 38.46 -19.65 14.22
N LEU A 22 39.35 -18.77 13.74
CA LEU A 22 40.06 -17.75 14.51
C LEU A 22 39.41 -16.38 14.30
N SER A 23 38.07 -16.32 14.28
CA SER A 23 37.38 -15.08 14.63
C SER A 23 37.52 -14.88 16.13
N ALA A 24 38.42 -13.97 16.48
CA ALA A 24 38.67 -13.37 17.79
C ALA A 24 37.70 -13.78 18.90
N SER A 25 38.21 -14.48 19.90
CA SER A 25 37.71 -14.32 21.27
C SER A 25 37.92 -12.87 21.72
N CYS A 26 36.89 -12.33 22.37
CA CYS A 26 36.81 -11.02 23.02
C CYS A 26 36.42 -9.85 22.11
N ASN A 27 35.23 -9.30 22.35
CA ASN A 27 35.11 -7.92 22.78
C ASN A 27 33.89 -7.83 23.70
N ALA A 28 34.00 -7.05 24.77
CA ALA A 28 32.85 -6.62 25.54
C ALA A 28 31.83 -6.02 24.56
N GLN A 29 30.58 -6.48 24.60
CA GLN A 29 29.52 -5.96 23.74
C GLN A 29 29.16 -4.57 24.23
N THR A 30 29.78 -3.55 23.64
CA THR A 30 29.51 -2.15 23.96
C THR A 30 28.43 -1.58 23.03
N TYR A 31 27.89 -0.42 23.37
CA TYR A 31 26.84 0.24 22.59
C TYR A 31 27.34 0.65 21.19
N GLU A 32 28.64 0.84 20.99
CA GLU A 32 29.22 1.16 19.68
C GLU A 32 29.12 -0.03 18.70
N ASP A 33 29.21 -1.27 19.19
CA ASP A 33 29.14 -2.48 18.36
C ASP A 33 27.77 -2.66 17.69
N TYR A 34 26.72 -2.08 18.26
CA TYR A 34 25.34 -2.19 17.78
C TYR A 34 24.79 -0.89 17.22
N ALA A 35 25.64 0.14 17.11
CA ALA A 35 25.26 1.46 16.60
C ALA A 35 24.56 1.31 15.22
N PRO A 36 23.35 1.87 15.01
CA PRO A 36 22.61 1.62 13.77
C PRO A 36 23.20 2.28 12.51
N ILE A 37 22.72 1.86 11.34
CA ILE A 37 22.90 2.59 10.08
C ILE A 37 21.54 3.13 9.67
N PHE A 38 21.41 4.45 9.59
CA PHE A 38 20.17 5.12 9.21
C PHE A 38 20.16 5.41 7.71
N TYR A 39 19.10 4.99 7.03
CA TYR A 39 18.82 5.27 5.63
C TYR A 39 17.63 6.20 5.56
N PHE A 40 17.79 7.31 4.84
CA PHE A 40 16.76 8.32 4.66
C PHE A 40 16.24 8.31 3.22
N GLU A 41 15.02 8.79 3.06
CA GLU A 41 14.46 9.11 1.75
C GLU A 41 15.16 10.34 1.15
N LYS A 42 15.26 10.43 -0.17
CA LYS A 42 15.98 11.51 -0.87
C LYS A 42 15.46 12.93 -0.57
N ASP A 43 14.18 13.06 -0.23
CA ASP A 43 13.55 14.36 0.01
C ASP A 43 13.51 14.71 1.53
N GLU A 44 14.18 13.92 2.38
CA GLU A 44 14.33 14.20 3.82
C GLU A 44 15.23 15.42 4.09
N LYS A 45 14.78 16.27 5.01
CA LYS A 45 15.43 17.54 5.38
C LYS A 45 15.92 17.54 6.82
N HIS A 46 15.27 16.78 7.70
CA HIS A 46 15.51 16.73 9.12
C HIS A 46 16.28 15.44 9.44
N TYR A 47 17.32 15.59 10.25
CA TYR A 47 18.22 14.52 10.63
C TYR A 47 18.41 14.56 12.15
N PRO A 48 18.88 13.46 12.77
CA PRO A 48 19.11 13.41 14.20
C PRO A 48 19.98 14.59 14.65
N ALA A 49 19.52 15.32 15.66
CA ALA A 49 20.07 16.60 16.10
C ALA A 49 20.37 16.58 17.61
N ASP A 50 21.06 17.62 18.08
CA ASP A 50 21.31 17.82 19.50
C ASP A 50 20.09 18.46 20.17
N ALA A 51 19.45 17.71 21.06
CA ALA A 51 18.33 18.17 21.88
C ALA A 51 18.71 19.35 22.78
N SER A 52 19.97 19.44 23.22
CA SER A 52 20.46 20.54 24.06
C SER A 52 20.47 21.85 23.27
N ASN A 53 20.93 21.80 22.02
CA ASN A 53 20.88 22.95 21.11
C ASN A 53 19.43 23.38 20.83
N TYR A 54 18.52 22.43 20.67
CA TYR A 54 17.11 22.75 20.50
C TYR A 54 16.53 23.46 21.73
N ILE A 55 16.85 23.00 22.95
CA ILE A 55 16.43 23.66 24.19
C ILE A 55 17.02 25.07 24.31
N ASP A 56 18.31 25.24 24.01
CA ASP A 56 18.99 26.56 24.03
C ASP A 56 18.33 27.58 23.08
N ASN A 57 17.58 27.10 22.09
CA ASN A 57 16.86 27.89 21.11
C ASN A 57 15.34 27.90 21.33
N SER A 58 14.86 27.33 22.43
CA SER A 58 13.44 27.22 22.76
C SER A 58 13.09 27.98 24.03
N GLU A 59 11.85 28.44 24.11
CA GLU A 59 11.27 28.96 25.34
C GLU A 59 10.35 27.90 25.96
N LEU A 60 10.47 27.66 27.26
CA LEU A 60 9.53 26.81 27.99
C LEU A 60 8.21 27.57 28.20
N LYS A 61 7.11 27.01 27.71
CA LYS A 61 5.76 27.58 27.79
C LYS A 61 4.80 26.61 28.49
N THR A 62 3.66 27.16 28.91
CA THR A 62 2.55 26.39 29.48
C THR A 62 1.31 26.67 28.63
N LEU A 63 0.61 25.61 28.24
CA LEU A 63 -0.63 25.74 27.47
C LEU A 63 -1.71 26.33 28.37
N LEU A 64 -2.33 27.45 27.94
CA LEU A 64 -3.40 28.13 28.67
C LEU A 64 -4.50 27.14 29.05
N ASP A 65 -4.99 27.22 30.30
CA ASP A 65 -6.04 26.37 30.86
C ASP A 65 -5.66 24.88 31.06
N SER A 66 -4.37 24.54 31.02
CA SER A 66 -3.84 23.23 31.40
C SER A 66 -2.49 23.36 32.13
N ASP A 67 -2.09 22.38 32.96
CA ASP A 67 -0.76 22.33 33.57
C ASP A 67 0.32 21.75 32.61
N ILE A 68 0.05 21.70 31.30
CA ILE A 68 0.94 21.09 30.31
C ILE A 68 2.03 22.08 29.90
N GLN A 69 3.29 21.66 30.07
CA GLN A 69 4.47 22.41 29.64
C GLN A 69 5.00 21.91 28.29
N TYR A 70 5.53 22.82 27.48
CA TYR A 70 6.15 22.49 26.19
C TYR A 70 7.27 23.45 25.80
N TYR A 71 8.23 22.98 25.01
CA TYR A 71 9.26 23.83 24.38
C TYR A 71 8.74 24.44 23.06
N ASP A 72 8.93 25.75 22.88
CA ASP A 72 8.61 26.50 21.66
C ASP A 72 9.89 27.08 21.05
N ASN A 73 10.35 26.54 19.93
CA ASN A 73 11.59 26.91 19.26
C ASN A 73 11.43 28.24 18.54
N ILE A 74 11.95 29.28 19.16
CA ILE A 74 11.84 30.67 18.68
C ILE A 74 12.87 31.02 17.59
N ASN A 75 13.96 30.25 17.47
CA ASN A 75 15.06 30.56 16.54
C ASN A 75 15.16 29.61 15.34
N GLY A 76 14.34 28.55 15.30
CA GLY A 76 14.29 27.58 14.21
C GLY A 76 15.44 26.55 14.25
N ILE A 77 15.74 25.96 13.09
CA ILE A 77 16.73 24.88 12.97
C ILE A 77 18.15 25.45 13.00
N THR A 78 18.95 25.01 13.97
CA THR A 78 20.14 25.80 14.38
C THR A 78 21.47 25.06 14.31
N ASN A 79 21.53 23.73 14.12
CA ASN A 79 22.82 23.04 13.95
C ASN A 79 22.79 21.80 13.04
N ASP A 80 23.92 21.54 12.34
CA ASP A 80 24.07 20.38 11.45
C ASP A 80 24.75 19.17 12.13
N VAL A 81 25.10 19.25 13.42
CA VAL A 81 25.69 18.12 14.16
C VAL A 81 24.69 16.98 14.25
N LYS A 82 25.15 15.75 14.01
CA LYS A 82 24.32 14.54 14.09
C LYS A 82 24.60 13.81 15.39
N ILE A 83 23.60 13.80 16.28
CA ILE A 83 23.68 13.14 17.58
C ILE A 83 22.71 11.96 17.60
N VAL A 84 23.19 10.84 18.14
CA VAL A 84 22.36 9.71 18.52
C VAL A 84 22.60 9.45 19.99
N TYR A 85 21.57 9.58 20.80
CA TYR A 85 21.67 9.32 22.22
C TYR A 85 21.59 7.81 22.46
N TYR A 86 22.38 7.28 23.39
CA TYR A 86 22.30 5.86 23.75
C TYR A 86 22.05 5.65 25.24
N ARG A 87 21.40 4.54 25.56
CA ARG A 87 21.28 4.05 26.92
C ARG A 87 21.43 2.54 26.92
N THR A 88 22.20 2.02 27.88
CA THR A 88 22.27 0.59 28.16
C THR A 88 21.45 0.26 29.41
N GLY A 89 20.77 -0.87 29.41
CA GLY A 89 20.07 -1.37 30.58
C GLY A 89 20.03 -2.88 30.63
N SER A 90 19.48 -3.42 31.72
CA SER A 90 19.28 -4.86 31.88
C SER A 90 17.93 -5.13 32.50
N GLU A 91 17.19 -6.05 31.92
CA GLU A 91 15.83 -6.41 32.29
C GLU A 91 15.56 -7.86 31.89
N GLU A 92 14.85 -8.63 32.71
CA GLU A 92 14.46 -10.03 32.41
C GLU A 92 15.61 -10.94 31.95
N GLY A 93 16.82 -10.77 32.50
CA GLY A 93 17.98 -11.57 32.12
C GLY A 93 18.52 -11.28 30.71
N SER A 94 18.17 -10.13 30.14
CA SER A 94 18.67 -9.60 28.87
C SER A 94 19.33 -8.24 29.10
N THR A 95 20.41 -7.96 28.37
CA THR A 95 20.95 -6.60 28.25
C THR A 95 20.29 -5.95 27.04
N PHE A 96 20.03 -4.65 27.09
CA PHE A 96 19.54 -3.91 25.93
C PHE A 96 20.35 -2.64 25.72
N VAL A 97 20.39 -2.19 24.47
CA VAL A 97 20.90 -0.87 24.08
C VAL A 97 19.82 -0.16 23.30
N GLN A 98 19.37 0.99 23.81
CA GLN A 98 18.46 1.90 23.11
C GLN A 98 19.26 3.00 22.45
N TYR A 99 18.89 3.35 21.22
CA TYR A 99 19.38 4.50 20.47
C TYR A 99 18.21 5.44 20.22
N TRP A 100 18.28 6.62 20.81
CA TRP A 100 17.27 7.66 20.75
C TRP A 100 17.71 8.76 19.78
N LEU A 101 16.78 9.21 18.96
CA LEU A 101 16.99 10.18 17.90
C LEU A 101 16.08 11.37 18.15
N PHE A 102 16.67 12.53 18.31
CA PHE A 102 15.92 13.78 18.39
C PHE A 102 15.89 14.45 17.02
N TYR A 103 14.71 14.91 16.60
CA TYR A 103 14.55 15.74 15.40
C TYR A 103 13.98 17.08 15.81
N GLU A 104 14.57 18.18 15.34
CA GLU A 104 14.09 19.53 15.68
C GLU A 104 12.70 19.81 15.10
N PHE A 105 12.31 19.11 14.04
CA PHE A 105 11.01 19.24 13.42
C PHE A 105 10.61 17.95 12.70
N ASN A 106 9.34 17.59 12.81
CA ASN A 106 8.66 16.53 12.10
C ASN A 106 7.80 17.18 11.00
N ASP A 107 8.17 16.99 9.72
CA ASP A 107 7.45 17.51 8.55
C ASP A 107 6.58 16.44 7.86
N GLY A 108 6.01 15.50 8.64
CA GLY A 108 5.11 14.46 8.17
C GLY A 108 3.92 14.98 7.34
N GLU A 109 3.41 14.18 6.40
CA GLU A 109 2.37 14.63 5.46
C GLU A 109 1.05 15.02 6.13
N HIS A 110 0.73 14.38 7.26
CA HIS A 110 -0.51 14.55 8.02
C HIS A 110 -0.28 14.88 9.49
N ASN A 111 0.98 14.87 9.92
CA ASN A 111 1.37 15.16 11.28
C ASN A 111 2.62 16.02 11.26
N GLN A 112 2.47 17.33 11.46
CA GLN A 112 3.61 18.24 11.52
C GLN A 112 3.70 18.84 12.90
N HIS A 113 4.87 18.71 13.50
CA HIS A 113 5.14 19.29 14.80
C HIS A 113 6.61 19.61 14.95
N GLU A 114 6.87 20.59 15.79
CA GLU A 114 8.21 20.84 16.27
C GLU A 114 8.60 19.74 17.27
N GLY A 115 9.89 19.39 17.34
CA GLY A 115 10.43 18.40 18.26
C GLY A 115 9.91 16.97 18.06
N ASP A 116 10.79 15.98 17.92
CA ASP A 116 10.40 14.57 17.85
C ASP A 116 11.47 13.64 18.43
N TRP A 117 11.04 12.51 18.99
CA TRP A 117 11.86 11.56 19.75
C TRP A 117 11.66 10.11 19.32
N GLU A 118 12.42 9.66 18.34
CA GLU A 118 12.32 8.28 17.85
C GLU A 118 13.35 7.36 18.51
N MET A 119 13.11 6.05 18.52
CA MET A 119 13.98 5.08 19.19
C MET A 119 14.05 3.72 18.47
N VAL A 120 15.27 3.19 18.38
CA VAL A 120 15.50 1.78 18.05
C VAL A 120 16.28 1.12 19.16
N GLN A 121 16.04 -0.17 19.40
CA GLN A 121 16.80 -0.91 20.40
C GLN A 121 17.25 -2.28 19.91
N VAL A 122 18.39 -2.71 20.44
CA VAL A 122 18.90 -4.07 20.31
C VAL A 122 18.86 -4.72 21.68
N VAL A 123 18.22 -5.87 21.76
CA VAL A 123 18.17 -6.69 22.97
C VAL A 123 19.01 -7.94 22.79
N ILE A 124 19.82 -8.21 23.80
CA ILE A 124 20.83 -9.25 23.86
C ILE A 124 20.49 -10.14 25.07
N PRO A 125 19.71 -11.19 24.87
CA PRO A 125 19.41 -12.16 25.91
C PRO A 125 20.67 -12.88 26.39
N SER A 126 20.71 -13.24 27.67
CA SER A 126 21.76 -14.14 28.23
C SER A 126 21.76 -15.52 27.57
N SER A 127 20.61 -15.95 27.02
CA SER A 127 20.45 -17.15 26.20
C SER A 127 19.40 -16.93 25.12
N GLY A 128 19.64 -17.44 23.92
CA GLY A 128 18.75 -17.27 22.76
C GLY A 128 19.29 -16.30 21.72
N GLU A 129 18.45 -15.99 20.72
CA GLU A 129 18.80 -15.07 19.65
C GLU A 129 18.56 -13.62 20.10
N LYS A 130 19.42 -12.71 19.63
CA LYS A 130 19.18 -11.27 19.75
C LYS A 130 17.88 -10.90 19.04
N TRP A 131 17.32 -9.77 19.41
CA TRP A 131 16.17 -9.22 18.71
C TRP A 131 16.20 -7.70 18.80
N VAL A 132 15.35 -7.05 18.02
CA VAL A 132 15.30 -5.60 17.92
C VAL A 132 13.87 -5.10 18.06
N ALA A 133 13.73 -3.84 18.45
CA ALA A 133 12.46 -3.13 18.38
C ALA A 133 12.68 -1.74 17.78
N TYR A 134 11.77 -1.34 16.90
CA TYR A 134 11.83 -0.09 16.13
C TYR A 134 10.57 0.70 16.46
N SER A 135 10.69 1.92 16.96
CA SER A 135 9.54 2.81 17.20
C SER A 135 8.92 3.25 15.88
N GLN A 136 7.60 3.35 15.87
CA GLN A 136 6.81 3.85 14.75
C GLN A 136 5.66 4.66 15.33
N HIS A 137 5.79 5.99 15.35
CA HIS A 137 4.81 6.88 15.99
C HIS A 137 4.62 6.49 17.47
N TYR A 138 3.37 6.32 17.91
CA TYR A 138 2.98 5.78 19.22
C TYR A 138 2.97 4.24 19.24
N SER A 139 3.85 3.56 18.50
CA SER A 139 3.93 2.09 18.48
C SER A 139 5.33 1.63 18.10
N GLY A 140 5.42 0.41 17.59
CA GLY A 140 6.64 -0.12 17.02
C GLY A 140 6.49 -1.55 16.54
N GLN A 141 7.59 -2.06 16.02
CA GLN A 141 7.68 -3.42 15.53
C GLN A 141 8.88 -4.14 16.14
N LYS A 142 8.65 -5.35 16.66
CA LYS A 142 9.68 -6.26 17.14
C LYS A 142 10.10 -7.21 16.02
N ALA A 143 11.40 -7.44 15.84
CA ALA A 143 11.92 -8.41 14.89
C ALA A 143 13.01 -9.30 15.49
N THR A 144 13.05 -10.56 15.05
CA THR A 144 14.17 -11.46 15.37
C THR A 144 15.44 -11.00 14.67
N TRP A 145 16.61 -11.34 15.20
CA TRP A 145 17.88 -10.96 14.56
C TRP A 145 17.95 -11.44 13.11
N GLY A 146 17.47 -12.65 12.78
CA GLY A 146 17.40 -13.15 11.41
C GLY A 146 16.57 -12.31 10.43
N GLN A 147 15.52 -11.62 10.90
CA GLN A 147 14.66 -10.77 10.07
C GLN A 147 15.25 -9.39 9.79
N VAL A 148 16.27 -8.97 10.54
CA VAL A 148 16.86 -7.62 10.45
C VAL A 148 17.91 -7.55 9.37
N GLU A 149 17.79 -6.56 8.48
CA GLU A 149 18.87 -6.19 7.57
C GLU A 149 19.98 -5.47 8.35
N LYS A 150 21.24 -5.88 8.16
CA LYS A 150 22.36 -5.41 8.97
C LYS A 150 23.69 -5.53 8.25
N GLU A 151 24.65 -4.71 8.65
CA GLU A 151 26.07 -4.79 8.26
C GLU A 151 26.90 -5.14 9.50
N GLY A 152 27.35 -6.40 9.60
CA GLY A 152 27.91 -6.90 10.86
C GLY A 152 26.84 -6.91 11.96
N ASN A 153 27.10 -6.19 13.06
CA ASN A 153 26.15 -6.00 14.16
C ASN A 153 25.34 -4.68 14.05
N HIS A 154 25.62 -3.86 13.04
CA HIS A 154 24.92 -2.59 12.83
C HIS A 154 23.61 -2.82 12.08
N ILE A 155 22.50 -2.63 12.78
CA ILE A 155 21.15 -2.79 12.22
C ILE A 155 20.85 -1.67 11.22
N LYS A 156 20.17 -1.98 10.12
CA LYS A 156 19.72 -0.99 9.15
C LYS A 156 18.36 -0.46 9.56
N VAL A 157 18.27 0.85 9.73
CA VAL A 157 17.05 1.57 10.08
C VAL A 157 16.65 2.41 8.89
N TYR A 158 15.46 2.17 8.36
CA TYR A 158 14.89 2.97 7.28
C TYR A 158 13.96 4.00 7.89
N VAL A 159 14.39 5.25 7.92
CA VAL A 159 13.68 6.35 8.58
C VAL A 159 12.63 6.89 7.61
N ALA A 160 11.37 6.95 8.06
CA ALA A 160 10.29 7.55 7.28
C ALA A 160 10.52 9.05 7.11
N ARG A 161 10.22 9.54 5.90
CA ARG A 161 10.38 10.94 5.56
C ARG A 161 9.42 11.80 6.39
N GLY A 162 9.98 12.76 7.10
CA GLY A 162 9.27 13.77 7.86
C GLY A 162 8.69 13.27 9.19
N SER A 163 8.08 12.08 9.23
CA SER A 163 7.55 11.50 10.46
C SER A 163 8.59 10.80 11.34
N HIS A 164 9.77 10.54 10.78
CA HIS A 164 10.92 9.89 11.41
C HIS A 164 10.71 8.48 12.00
N ALA A 165 9.52 7.90 11.85
CA ALA A 165 9.22 6.53 12.24
C ALA A 165 10.24 5.53 11.65
N ASN A 166 10.63 4.53 12.45
CA ASN A 166 11.71 3.61 12.11
C ASN A 166 11.19 2.29 11.51
N TYR A 167 11.68 1.93 10.32
CA TYR A 167 11.25 0.73 9.60
C TYR A 167 12.38 -0.27 9.37
N LEU A 168 11.99 -1.55 9.31
CA LEU A 168 12.86 -2.69 9.01
C LEU A 168 13.18 -2.85 7.51
N ARG A 169 12.41 -2.20 6.64
CA ARG A 169 12.55 -2.27 5.17
C ARG A 169 12.36 -0.90 4.54
N SER A 170 13.10 -0.66 3.46
CA SER A 170 13.03 0.58 2.64
C SER A 170 11.72 0.77 1.86
N PHE A 171 10.81 -0.20 1.91
CA PHE A 171 9.57 -0.21 1.13
C PHE A 171 8.30 -0.34 2.01
N SER A 172 8.46 -0.27 3.33
CA SER A 172 7.35 -0.31 4.29
C SER A 172 6.74 1.09 4.50
N GLY A 173 5.83 1.23 5.46
CA GLY A 173 5.26 2.52 5.89
C GLY A 173 3.97 2.93 5.17
N LYS A 174 3.81 2.49 3.91
CA LYS A 174 2.60 2.80 3.12
C LYS A 174 1.33 2.09 3.56
N LEU A 175 1.44 1.01 4.34
CA LEU A 175 0.28 0.30 4.89
C LEU A 175 -0.02 0.83 6.29
N GLY A 176 -1.19 1.44 6.46
CA GLY A 176 -1.64 2.01 7.72
C GLY A 176 -2.18 3.42 7.53
N ILE A 177 -2.69 4.01 8.62
CA ILE A 177 -3.25 5.36 8.60
C ILE A 177 -2.17 6.44 8.48
N ALA A 178 -0.97 6.22 9.04
CA ALA A 178 0.13 7.16 8.94
C ALA A 178 0.62 7.38 7.51
N GLY A 179 0.57 6.34 6.66
CA GLY A 179 0.89 6.46 5.23
C GLY A 179 2.33 6.85 4.93
N ASP A 180 3.28 6.44 5.77
CA ASP A 180 4.67 6.89 5.71
C ASP A 180 5.37 6.60 4.39
N ILE A 181 6.28 7.52 4.03
CA ILE A 181 7.14 7.38 2.86
C ILE A 181 8.53 7.00 3.33
N VAL A 182 8.86 5.73 3.11
CA VAL A 182 10.15 5.15 3.48
C VAL A 182 10.99 4.91 2.22
N GLY A 183 12.29 5.10 2.32
CA GLY A 183 13.22 4.87 1.22
C GLY A 183 14.67 4.69 1.68
N SER A 184 15.52 4.35 0.72
CA SER A 184 16.99 4.24 0.90
C SER A 184 17.75 4.96 -0.22
N ASN A 185 17.08 5.92 -0.84
CA ASN A 185 17.54 6.70 -2.00
C ASN A 185 18.14 8.07 -1.62
N GLY A 186 18.20 8.41 -0.33
CA GLY A 186 18.71 9.67 0.21
C GLY A 186 20.02 9.52 0.99
N LYS A 187 20.19 10.37 2.01
CA LYS A 187 21.37 10.34 2.89
C LYS A 187 21.43 9.01 3.65
N THR A 188 22.64 8.54 3.94
CA THR A 188 22.88 7.42 4.84
C THR A 188 23.80 7.89 5.96
N LEU A 189 23.44 7.63 7.21
CA LEU A 189 24.29 7.90 8.37
C LEU A 189 24.77 6.55 8.93
N LYS A 190 26.07 6.31 8.82
CA LYS A 190 26.76 5.17 9.44
C LYS A 190 27.27 5.57 10.82
N PRO A 191 27.70 4.62 11.67
CA PRO A 191 28.22 4.91 13.01
C PRO A 191 29.33 5.97 13.10
N ASN A 192 30.08 6.22 12.02
CA ASN A 192 31.12 7.25 11.99
C ASN A 192 30.61 8.64 11.52
N ASP A 193 29.33 8.75 11.13
CA ASP A 193 28.71 9.96 10.60
C ASP A 193 27.89 10.72 11.66
N TYR A 194 27.82 10.19 12.89
CA TYR A 194 27.14 10.80 14.03
C TYR A 194 27.91 10.52 15.32
N GLU A 195 27.68 11.32 16.35
CA GLU A 195 28.26 11.12 17.68
C GLU A 195 27.28 10.37 18.59
N LEU A 196 27.81 9.41 19.36
CA LEU A 196 27.05 8.68 20.37
C LEU A 196 27.17 9.41 21.71
N VAL A 197 26.04 9.85 22.26
CA VAL A 197 25.98 10.60 23.53
C VAL A 197 25.18 9.81 24.55
N GLU A 198 25.69 9.68 25.78
CA GLU A 198 24.97 8.95 26.84
C GLU A 198 23.70 9.72 27.24
N LEU A 199 22.54 9.08 27.11
CA LEU A 199 21.24 9.71 27.33
C LEU A 199 20.97 10.03 28.81
N THR A 200 21.41 9.16 29.71
CA THR A 200 21.11 9.28 31.15
C THR A 200 21.94 10.35 31.86
N SER A 201 22.93 10.94 31.19
CA SER A 201 23.76 12.02 31.73
C SER A 201 23.30 13.41 31.29
N GLN A 202 22.22 13.51 30.52
CA GLN A 202 21.71 14.77 30.00
C GLN A 202 20.83 15.49 31.03
N ASP A 203 21.03 16.79 31.24
CA ASP A 203 20.33 17.57 32.28
C ASP A 203 18.82 17.71 32.03
N TRP A 204 18.39 17.59 30.78
CA TRP A 204 17.00 17.72 30.36
C TRP A 204 16.21 16.40 30.38
N ILE A 205 16.84 15.29 30.78
CA ILE A 205 16.24 13.95 30.68
C ILE A 205 14.98 13.76 31.54
N ASP A 206 14.85 14.53 32.62
CA ASP A 206 13.73 14.51 33.56
C ASP A 206 12.60 15.49 33.17
N PHE A 207 12.61 16.04 31.94
CA PHE A 207 11.55 16.90 31.46
C PHE A 207 10.29 16.10 31.05
N GLU A 208 9.21 16.29 31.82
CA GLU A 208 7.92 15.60 31.68
C GLU A 208 7.02 16.14 30.56
N GLY A 209 7.29 17.36 30.10
CA GLY A 209 6.49 18.07 29.13
C GLY A 209 6.70 17.61 27.68
N LEU A 210 6.11 18.37 26.77
CA LEU A 210 6.15 18.09 25.34
C LEU A 210 7.30 18.82 24.64
N TRP A 211 7.88 18.14 23.67
CA TRP A 211 8.95 18.68 22.84
C TRP A 211 8.32 19.23 21.57
N GLY A 212 8.01 20.52 21.55
CA GLY A 212 7.38 21.17 20.41
C GLY A 212 6.21 22.07 20.78
N LYS A 213 6.02 23.13 20.00
CA LYS A 213 4.94 24.08 20.20
C LYS A 213 3.55 23.43 20.10
N ILE A 214 2.67 23.80 21.03
CA ILE A 214 1.26 23.44 21.02
C ILE A 214 0.41 24.69 20.91
N ASN A 215 -0.53 24.72 19.97
CA ASN A 215 -1.45 25.84 19.77
C ASN A 215 -2.86 25.57 20.31
N SER A 216 -3.32 24.32 20.26
CA SER A 216 -4.69 23.91 20.63
C SER A 216 -4.75 22.46 21.10
N LEU A 217 -5.84 22.09 21.78
CA LEU A 217 -6.11 20.69 22.14
C LEU A 217 -6.26 19.79 20.90
N ASP A 218 -6.74 20.35 19.80
CA ASP A 218 -6.77 19.72 18.47
C ASP A 218 -5.41 19.19 18.00
N ASP A 219 -4.32 19.81 18.43
CA ASP A 219 -2.97 19.41 18.03
C ASP A 219 -2.66 18.01 18.61
N PHE A 220 -3.20 17.65 19.78
CA PHE A 220 -3.08 16.31 20.34
C PHE A 220 -3.90 15.27 19.54
N LEU A 221 -5.13 15.62 19.17
CA LEU A 221 -6.04 14.71 18.45
C LEU A 221 -5.56 14.41 17.03
N THR A 222 -4.91 15.37 16.40
CA THR A 222 -4.34 15.27 15.05
C THR A 222 -2.90 14.75 15.03
N GLY A 223 -2.30 14.55 16.22
CA GLY A 223 -0.90 14.16 16.38
C GLY A 223 0.10 15.31 16.22
N SER A 224 -0.35 16.52 15.85
CA SER A 224 0.47 17.72 15.61
C SER A 224 1.06 18.36 16.88
N ALA A 225 0.85 17.74 18.05
CA ALA A 225 1.57 18.06 19.27
C ALA A 225 2.83 17.19 19.34
N GLY A 226 3.97 17.85 19.58
CA GLY A 226 5.23 17.15 19.76
C GLY A 226 5.18 16.17 20.95
N PRO A 227 5.96 15.08 20.90
CA PRO A 227 5.88 13.99 21.87
C PRO A 227 6.58 14.34 23.18
N GLN A 228 6.33 13.51 24.20
CA GLN A 228 7.12 13.53 25.43
C GLN A 228 8.55 13.04 25.18
N GLY A 229 9.46 13.46 26.06
CA GLY A 229 10.86 13.03 26.03
C GLY A 229 11.07 11.56 26.42
N PRO A 230 12.30 11.04 26.28
CA PRO A 230 12.60 9.60 26.37
C PRO A 230 12.10 8.87 27.63
N GLN A 231 12.18 9.48 28.82
CA GLN A 231 11.72 8.84 30.06
C GLN A 231 10.20 8.71 30.15
N TYR A 232 9.46 9.58 29.47
CA TYR A 232 8.02 9.72 29.61
C TYR A 232 7.26 9.27 28.35
N ARG A 233 7.95 9.04 27.24
CA ARG A 233 7.33 8.60 25.98
C ARG A 233 6.69 7.23 26.13
N THR A 234 5.41 7.17 25.77
CA THR A 234 4.59 5.95 25.80
C THR A 234 4.16 5.54 24.40
N ASP A 235 3.92 4.24 24.22
CA ASP A 235 3.15 3.74 23.08
C ASP A 235 1.65 3.97 23.27
N MET A 236 0.84 3.64 22.25
CA MET A 236 -0.61 3.80 22.24
C MET A 236 -1.34 2.99 23.33
N ASN A 237 -0.67 2.01 23.94
CA ASN A 237 -1.21 1.18 25.01
C ASN A 237 -0.77 1.68 26.39
N GLY A 238 -0.05 2.80 26.46
CA GLY A 238 0.49 3.36 27.71
C GLY A 238 1.77 2.66 28.20
N ASN A 239 2.43 1.82 27.39
CA ASN A 239 3.70 1.21 27.77
C ASN A 239 4.82 2.23 27.60
N LEU A 240 5.61 2.46 28.66
CA LEU A 240 6.78 3.33 28.61
C LEU A 240 7.86 2.73 27.70
N MET A 241 8.24 3.47 26.66
CA MET A 241 9.34 3.09 25.76
C MET A 241 10.68 2.98 26.49
N TRP A 242 10.80 3.66 27.63
CA TRP A 242 11.94 3.57 28.54
C TRP A 242 12.16 2.17 29.13
N ASN A 243 11.12 1.33 29.20
CA ASN A 243 11.18 -0.03 29.75
C ASN A 243 11.67 -1.02 28.68
N GLY A 244 12.95 -0.95 28.30
CA GLY A 244 13.53 -1.60 27.14
C GLY A 244 12.96 -2.98 26.75
N VAL A 245 13.17 -4.02 27.56
CA VAL A 245 12.74 -5.39 27.21
C VAL A 245 11.22 -5.52 27.27
N SER A 246 10.59 -4.99 28.32
CA SER A 246 9.13 -5.05 28.51
C SER A 246 8.37 -4.37 27.37
N TRP A 247 8.75 -3.15 26.99
CA TRP A 247 8.18 -2.43 25.87
C TRP A 247 8.35 -3.22 24.57
N GLY A 248 9.58 -3.67 24.29
CA GLY A 248 9.85 -4.44 23.07
C GLY A 248 9.01 -5.72 22.98
N ASN A 249 8.76 -6.40 24.10
CA ASN A 249 7.91 -7.59 24.17
C ASN A 249 6.42 -7.31 23.94
N ALA A 250 5.95 -6.09 24.21
CA ALA A 250 4.57 -5.68 23.97
C ALA A 250 4.28 -5.33 22.50
N LEU A 251 5.31 -5.12 21.68
CA LEU A 251 5.16 -4.72 20.28
C LEU A 251 4.69 -5.87 19.38
N MET A 252 4.05 -5.48 18.26
CA MET A 252 3.72 -6.41 17.20
C MET A 252 4.98 -7.03 16.59
N GLN A 253 4.94 -8.35 16.36
CA GLN A 253 6.04 -9.05 15.69
C GLN A 253 6.07 -8.77 14.19
N ALA A 254 7.27 -8.62 13.65
CA ALA A 254 7.54 -8.51 12.23
C ALA A 254 7.03 -9.74 11.48
N ASN A 255 6.36 -9.50 10.35
CA ASN A 255 5.72 -10.54 9.57
C ASN A 255 6.26 -10.53 8.13
N ASP A 256 6.95 -11.61 7.75
CA ASP A 256 7.56 -11.73 6.42
C ASP A 256 6.53 -11.73 5.28
N THR A 257 5.30 -12.19 5.55
CA THR A 257 4.20 -12.13 4.59
C THR A 257 3.75 -10.69 4.37
N LEU A 258 3.72 -9.87 5.44
CA LEU A 258 3.42 -8.45 5.34
C LEU A 258 4.52 -7.72 4.55
N PHE A 259 5.80 -8.00 4.82
CA PHE A 259 6.90 -7.44 4.03
C PHE A 259 6.80 -7.80 2.55
N THR A 260 6.37 -9.02 2.22
CA THR A 260 6.13 -9.43 0.82
C THR A 260 5.01 -8.61 0.18
N LEU A 261 3.92 -8.35 0.91
CA LEU A 261 2.83 -7.50 0.45
C LEU A 261 3.28 -6.05 0.26
N GLU A 262 3.95 -5.46 1.24
CA GLU A 262 4.49 -4.10 1.16
C GLU A 262 5.46 -3.94 -0.02
N TRP A 263 6.33 -4.92 -0.23
CA TRP A 263 7.22 -4.93 -1.40
C TRP A 263 6.43 -4.92 -2.71
N PHE A 264 5.36 -5.72 -2.82
CA PHE A 264 4.50 -5.73 -3.99
C PHE A 264 3.82 -4.37 -4.20
N LEU A 265 3.31 -3.75 -3.14
CA LEU A 265 2.65 -2.45 -3.17
C LEU A 265 3.61 -1.32 -3.56
N TYR A 266 4.80 -1.31 -2.97
CA TYR A 266 5.88 -0.37 -3.31
C TYR A 266 6.25 -0.46 -4.80
N ASN A 267 6.33 -1.68 -5.34
CA ASN A 267 6.66 -1.92 -6.75
C ASN A 267 5.44 -1.92 -7.68
N PHE A 268 4.24 -1.65 -7.18
CA PHE A 268 2.99 -1.90 -7.90
C PHE A 268 2.92 -1.15 -9.24
N ILE A 269 3.28 0.13 -9.26
CA ILE A 269 3.27 0.96 -10.47
C ILE A 269 4.25 0.41 -11.51
N THR A 270 5.48 0.07 -11.10
CA THR A 270 6.50 -0.51 -11.97
C THR A 270 6.03 -1.84 -12.56
N ILE A 271 5.48 -2.73 -11.71
CA ILE A 271 4.90 -4.01 -12.14
C ILE A 271 3.76 -3.78 -13.14
N LEU A 272 2.86 -2.84 -12.85
CA LEU A 272 1.73 -2.49 -13.72
C LEU A 272 2.21 -1.99 -15.09
N ILE A 273 3.24 -1.12 -15.12
CA ILE A 273 3.84 -0.60 -16.35
C ILE A 273 4.46 -1.74 -17.18
N VAL A 274 5.27 -2.60 -16.56
CA VAL A 274 5.92 -3.73 -17.25
C VAL A 274 4.88 -4.69 -17.82
N ILE A 275 3.86 -5.08 -17.03
CA ILE A 275 2.76 -5.92 -17.50
C ILE A 275 2.01 -5.25 -18.65
N SER A 276 1.77 -3.93 -18.56
CA SER A 276 1.11 -3.16 -19.61
C SER A 276 1.91 -3.18 -20.92
N PHE A 277 3.23 -3.01 -20.89
CA PHE A 277 4.06 -3.14 -22.09
C PHE A 277 4.04 -4.54 -22.70
N ILE A 278 4.09 -5.60 -21.88
CA ILE A 278 4.00 -6.98 -22.34
C ILE A 278 2.64 -7.23 -23.02
N LEU A 279 1.55 -6.80 -22.39
CA LEU A 279 0.20 -6.93 -22.95
C LEU A 279 0.04 -6.13 -24.24
N LEU A 280 0.59 -4.92 -24.31
CA LEU A 280 0.61 -4.11 -25.52
C LEU A 280 1.34 -4.81 -26.66
N ALA A 281 2.52 -5.38 -26.40
CA ALA A 281 3.27 -6.16 -27.40
C ALA A 281 2.46 -7.36 -27.92
N ILE A 282 1.77 -8.08 -27.03
CA ILE A 282 0.88 -9.20 -27.40
C ILE A 282 -0.29 -8.71 -28.26
N ILE A 283 -0.90 -7.57 -27.93
CA ILE A 283 -2.01 -6.98 -28.69
C ILE A 283 -1.52 -6.56 -30.09
N LEU A 284 -0.38 -5.87 -30.18
CA LEU A 284 0.22 -5.45 -31.45
C LEU A 284 0.57 -6.65 -32.33
N PHE A 285 1.15 -7.71 -31.74
CA PHE A 285 1.43 -8.95 -32.46
C PHE A 285 0.14 -9.62 -32.99
N ARG A 286 -0.94 -9.65 -32.19
CA ARG A 286 -2.25 -10.15 -32.63
C ARG A 286 -2.87 -9.28 -33.74
N ILE A 287 -2.68 -7.96 -33.68
CA ILE A 287 -3.09 -7.04 -34.75
C ILE A 287 -2.32 -7.35 -36.03
N TYR A 288 -1.00 -7.51 -35.94
CA TYR A 288 -0.14 -7.88 -37.07
C TYR A 288 -0.60 -9.21 -37.73
N LEU A 289 -0.84 -10.25 -36.92
CA LEU A 289 -1.36 -11.53 -37.42
C LEU A 289 -2.72 -11.38 -38.11
N ARG A 290 -3.62 -10.55 -37.57
CA ARG A 290 -4.91 -10.24 -38.21
C ARG A 290 -4.75 -9.47 -39.50
N HIS A 291 -3.86 -8.47 -39.54
CA HIS A 291 -3.58 -7.70 -40.75
C HIS A 291 -3.07 -8.61 -41.89
N LYS A 292 -2.19 -9.55 -41.58
CA LYS A 292 -1.67 -10.52 -42.55
C LYS A 292 -2.76 -11.48 -43.05
N LYS A 293 -3.66 -11.93 -42.17
CA LYS A 293 -4.66 -12.97 -42.49
C LYS A 293 -5.96 -12.42 -43.09
N TYR A 294 -6.53 -11.38 -42.50
CA TYR A 294 -7.85 -10.86 -42.83
C TYR A 294 -7.79 -9.44 -43.41
N GLY A 295 -6.68 -8.70 -43.21
CA GLY A 295 -6.70 -7.25 -43.38
C GLY A 295 -7.34 -6.55 -42.18
N LEU A 296 -7.25 -5.22 -42.12
CA LEU A 296 -7.80 -4.42 -41.02
C LEU A 296 -9.17 -3.81 -41.35
N GLY A 297 -9.60 -3.89 -42.61
CA GLY A 297 -10.81 -3.25 -43.10
C GLY A 297 -10.67 -1.73 -43.23
N PRO A 298 -11.66 -1.06 -43.84
CA PRO A 298 -11.66 0.39 -44.03
C PRO A 298 -11.72 1.17 -42.71
N ARG A 299 -12.45 0.66 -41.72
CA ARG A 299 -12.45 1.20 -40.35
C ARG A 299 -11.55 0.30 -39.50
N ILE A 300 -10.34 0.78 -39.20
CA ILE A 300 -9.29 -0.02 -38.54
C ILE A 300 -9.75 -0.52 -37.17
N VAL A 301 -10.43 0.34 -36.40
CA VAL A 301 -11.04 0.00 -35.11
C VAL A 301 -12.44 -0.55 -35.36
N SER A 302 -12.64 -1.85 -35.10
CA SER A 302 -13.88 -2.53 -35.45
C SER A 302 -15.12 -2.03 -34.69
N MET A 303 -14.92 -1.34 -33.56
CA MET A 303 -15.99 -0.67 -32.82
C MET A 303 -16.64 0.47 -33.62
N LEU A 304 -15.97 1.02 -34.64
CA LEU A 304 -16.47 2.15 -35.42
C LEU A 304 -17.33 1.73 -36.63
N TYR A 305 -17.57 0.43 -36.85
CA TYR A 305 -18.54 -0.03 -37.85
C TYR A 305 -19.95 0.19 -37.32
N ILE A 306 -20.50 1.34 -37.66
CA ILE A 306 -21.85 1.83 -37.36
C ILE A 306 -22.43 2.21 -38.71
N ASP A 307 -23.43 1.45 -39.17
CA ASP A 307 -23.94 1.50 -40.56
C ASP A 307 -25.48 1.68 -40.61
N GLY A 308 -26.10 2.04 -39.48
CA GLY A 308 -27.55 2.28 -39.36
C GLY A 308 -28.13 1.76 -38.04
N LEU A 309 -29.45 1.56 -38.00
CA LEU A 309 -30.17 1.02 -36.82
C LEU A 309 -30.23 -0.52 -36.87
N ASP A 310 -29.08 -1.18 -36.89
CA ASP A 310 -28.99 -2.64 -36.76
C ASP A 310 -28.39 -3.08 -35.42
N LEU A 311 -28.63 -4.34 -35.02
CA LEU A 311 -28.20 -4.87 -33.71
C LEU A 311 -26.70 -4.66 -33.45
N LYS A 312 -25.90 -4.82 -34.49
CA LYS A 312 -24.45 -4.59 -34.47
C LYS A 312 -24.15 -3.12 -34.16
N SER A 313 -24.66 -2.19 -34.97
CA SER A 313 -24.39 -0.75 -34.81
C SER A 313 -24.88 -0.25 -33.46
N ILE A 314 -26.04 -0.71 -32.99
CA ILE A 314 -26.55 -0.42 -31.64
C ILE A 314 -25.57 -0.95 -30.59
N GLY A 315 -25.07 -2.18 -30.73
CA GLY A 315 -24.06 -2.75 -29.85
C GLY A 315 -22.79 -1.88 -29.78
N ASN A 316 -22.25 -1.46 -30.93
CA ASN A 316 -21.10 -0.57 -30.98
C ASN A 316 -21.35 0.82 -30.37
N ILE A 317 -22.52 1.44 -30.60
CA ILE A 317 -22.90 2.72 -29.98
C ILE A 317 -22.97 2.57 -28.46
N LEU A 318 -23.63 1.52 -27.95
CA LEU A 318 -23.72 1.24 -26.52
C LEU A 318 -22.34 1.01 -25.90
N CYS A 319 -21.41 0.39 -26.63
CA CYS A 319 -20.03 0.25 -26.16
C CYS A 319 -19.35 1.61 -25.95
N ILE A 320 -19.49 2.53 -26.91
CA ILE A 320 -18.94 3.89 -26.83
C ILE A 320 -19.55 4.64 -25.64
N VAL A 321 -20.88 4.62 -25.52
CA VAL A 321 -21.60 5.27 -24.41
C VAL A 321 -21.14 4.71 -23.07
N ALA A 322 -21.00 3.39 -22.95
CA ALA A 322 -20.53 2.77 -21.73
C ALA A 322 -19.09 3.18 -21.37
N ILE A 323 -18.18 3.30 -22.35
CA ILE A 323 -16.82 3.80 -22.12
C ILE A 323 -16.86 5.22 -21.55
N ILE A 324 -17.69 6.11 -22.10
CA ILE A 324 -17.84 7.49 -21.61
C ILE A 324 -18.37 7.50 -20.17
N ILE A 325 -19.45 6.75 -19.90
CA ILE A 325 -20.04 6.63 -18.55
C ILE A 325 -19.00 6.09 -17.56
N ALA A 326 -18.24 5.07 -17.94
CA ALA A 326 -17.19 4.54 -17.07
C ALA A 326 -16.14 5.60 -16.78
N ILE A 327 -15.64 6.31 -17.79
CA ILE A 327 -14.62 7.36 -17.61
C ILE A 327 -15.13 8.41 -16.62
N ILE A 328 -16.38 8.86 -16.74
CA ILE A 328 -16.97 9.79 -15.76
C ILE A 328 -16.98 9.14 -14.35
N GLY A 329 -17.39 7.88 -14.25
CA GLY A 329 -17.39 7.15 -12.98
C GLY A 329 -16.01 6.95 -12.33
N LEU A 330 -14.94 6.89 -13.12
CA LEU A 330 -13.57 6.75 -12.61
C LEU A 330 -13.08 7.97 -11.82
N PHE A 331 -13.63 9.16 -12.09
CA PHE A 331 -13.22 10.40 -11.43
C PHE A 331 -14.24 10.89 -10.38
N ASN A 332 -15.15 10.01 -9.96
CA ASN A 332 -16.14 10.28 -8.92
C ASN A 332 -15.94 9.34 -7.72
N PRO A 333 -16.43 9.69 -6.52
CA PRO A 333 -16.37 8.81 -5.34
C PRO A 333 -17.06 7.47 -5.58
N TRP A 334 -16.46 6.40 -5.09
CA TRP A 334 -16.97 5.03 -5.19
C TRP A 334 -17.67 4.60 -3.91
N TYR A 335 -17.21 5.07 -2.76
CA TYR A 335 -17.83 4.87 -1.46
C TYR A 335 -17.57 6.08 -0.57
N VAL A 336 -18.54 6.50 0.22
CA VAL A 336 -18.40 7.62 1.16
C VAL A 336 -19.05 7.24 2.49
N VAL A 337 -18.40 7.62 3.58
CA VAL A 337 -18.97 7.68 4.94
C VAL A 337 -18.86 9.13 5.39
N SER A 338 -19.99 9.68 5.79
CA SER A 338 -20.13 11.07 6.22
C SER A 338 -20.67 11.13 7.64
N ALA A 339 -20.29 12.18 8.37
CA ALA A 339 -20.77 12.46 9.71
C ALA A 339 -21.46 13.84 9.76
N ASP A 340 -22.61 13.90 10.41
CA ASP A 340 -23.21 15.13 10.93
C ASP A 340 -22.99 15.13 12.45
N VAL A 341 -22.22 16.10 12.93
CA VAL A 341 -21.84 16.21 14.35
C VAL A 341 -22.62 17.36 14.96
N ASN A 342 -23.58 17.01 15.82
CA ASN A 342 -24.42 17.97 16.52
C ASN A 342 -24.08 17.97 18.01
N VAL A 343 -23.30 18.96 18.42
CA VAL A 343 -22.89 19.17 19.81
C VAL A 343 -23.50 20.48 20.32
N GLU A 344 -24.18 20.43 21.47
CA GLU A 344 -24.72 21.64 22.10
C GLU A 344 -23.58 22.63 22.40
N GLY A 345 -23.68 23.87 21.89
CA GLY A 345 -22.69 24.93 22.10
C GLY A 345 -21.64 25.09 20.98
N PHE A 346 -21.51 24.13 20.07
CA PHE A 346 -20.67 24.24 18.88
C PHE A 346 -21.50 24.64 17.65
N VAL A 347 -20.88 25.34 16.69
CA VAL A 347 -21.53 25.69 15.41
C VAL A 347 -21.90 24.38 14.71
N LYS A 348 -23.15 24.25 14.27
CA LYS A 348 -23.64 23.14 13.46
C LYS A 348 -22.64 22.89 12.33
N THR A 349 -21.93 21.77 12.38
CA THR A 349 -20.96 21.43 11.34
C THR A 349 -21.73 21.03 10.09
N ASP A 350 -21.32 21.53 8.93
CA ASP A 350 -21.76 20.95 7.66
C ASP A 350 -21.33 19.47 7.63
N THR A 351 -22.09 18.62 6.93
CA THR A 351 -21.78 17.19 6.80
C THR A 351 -20.32 16.97 6.38
N ILE A 352 -19.56 16.24 7.18
CA ILE A 352 -18.13 16.00 7.00
C ILE A 352 -17.90 14.62 6.38
N GLU A 353 -17.13 14.53 5.29
CA GLU A 353 -16.71 13.23 4.73
C GLU A 353 -15.58 12.64 5.60
N VAL A 354 -15.91 11.65 6.43
CA VAL A 354 -14.96 10.96 7.33
C VAL A 354 -14.17 9.90 6.59
N LEU A 355 -14.80 9.18 5.67
CA LEU A 355 -14.13 8.18 4.83
C LEU A 355 -14.57 8.35 3.38
N ARG A 356 -13.60 8.30 2.48
CA ARG A 356 -13.86 8.31 1.04
C ARG A 356 -13.02 7.27 0.34
N LEU A 357 -13.65 6.48 -0.51
CA LEU A 357 -12.98 5.61 -1.48
C LEU A 357 -13.22 6.18 -2.88
N ASP A 358 -12.16 6.48 -3.61
CA ASP A 358 -12.22 6.77 -5.03
C ASP A 358 -11.10 6.10 -5.82
N GLY A 359 -11.21 6.11 -7.15
CA GLY A 359 -10.26 5.39 -8.00
C GLY A 359 -8.94 6.13 -8.23
N ILE A 360 -8.79 7.39 -7.81
CA ILE A 360 -7.55 8.16 -8.00
C ILE A 360 -6.67 8.01 -6.75
N ASN A 361 -7.24 8.34 -5.60
CA ASN A 361 -6.54 8.44 -4.32
C ASN A 361 -6.69 7.17 -3.48
N GLY A 362 -7.56 6.24 -3.85
CA GLY A 362 -7.82 5.04 -3.07
C GLY A 362 -8.69 5.36 -1.86
N VAL A 363 -8.28 4.91 -0.66
CA VAL A 363 -9.01 5.12 0.58
C VAL A 363 -8.44 6.34 1.30
N GLN A 364 -9.29 7.30 1.65
CA GLN A 364 -8.95 8.51 2.37
C GLN A 364 -9.76 8.56 3.67
N ILE A 365 -9.12 8.96 4.76
CA ILE A 365 -9.74 9.12 6.07
C ILE A 365 -9.48 10.56 6.53
N ASN A 366 -10.54 11.24 6.92
CA ASN A 366 -10.48 12.57 7.51
C ASN A 366 -11.07 12.55 8.92
N MET A 367 -10.48 13.34 9.81
CA MET A 367 -11.00 13.56 11.14
C MET A 367 -11.73 14.91 11.22
N PRO A 368 -12.84 15.00 11.95
CA PRO A 368 -13.43 16.28 12.32
C PRO A 368 -12.52 16.99 13.33
N THR A 369 -12.22 18.27 13.12
CA THR A 369 -11.47 19.14 14.05
C THR A 369 -12.21 20.46 14.26
N GLU A 370 -11.81 21.28 15.24
CA GLU A 370 -12.41 22.61 15.46
C GLU A 370 -12.27 23.53 14.23
N LYS A 371 -11.26 23.27 13.39
CA LYS A 371 -10.95 24.04 12.18
C LYS A 371 -11.55 23.44 10.91
N GLY A 372 -12.31 22.34 11.02
CA GLY A 372 -12.90 21.59 9.89
C GLY A 372 -12.26 20.21 9.66
N PRO A 373 -12.61 19.49 8.58
CA PRO A 373 -12.01 18.20 8.29
C PRO A 373 -10.50 18.31 8.01
N ALA A 374 -9.72 17.53 8.76
CA ALA A 374 -8.29 17.37 8.53
C ALA A 374 -8.00 15.97 7.97
N PRO A 375 -7.13 15.82 6.96
CA PRO A 375 -6.72 14.51 6.47
C PRO A 375 -5.94 13.77 7.56
N MET A 376 -6.37 12.56 7.89
CA MET A 376 -5.70 11.71 8.88
C MET A 376 -4.84 10.63 8.22
N GLY A 377 -5.23 10.18 7.02
CA GLY A 377 -4.46 9.18 6.29
C GLY A 377 -5.01 8.88 4.91
N THR A 378 -4.13 8.46 4.00
CA THR A 378 -4.50 7.99 2.67
C THR A 378 -3.79 6.69 2.32
N VAL A 379 -4.55 5.68 1.90
CA VAL A 379 -4.02 4.46 1.29
C VAL A 379 -4.15 4.57 -0.23
N TYR A 380 -3.05 4.95 -0.88
CA TYR A 380 -3.01 5.23 -2.31
C TYR A 380 -3.18 3.99 -3.19
N PHE A 381 -4.28 3.95 -3.95
CA PHE A 381 -4.50 2.96 -5.01
C PHE A 381 -5.05 3.61 -6.29
N PRO A 382 -4.29 3.59 -7.41
CA PRO A 382 -4.68 4.24 -8.65
C PRO A 382 -5.63 3.35 -9.50
N PHE A 383 -6.73 2.86 -8.92
CA PHE A 383 -7.66 1.94 -9.59
C PHE A 383 -8.19 2.50 -10.92
N SER A 384 -8.41 3.81 -11.01
CA SER A 384 -8.86 4.49 -12.22
C SER A 384 -7.88 4.35 -13.37
N PHE A 385 -6.57 4.40 -13.11
CA PHE A 385 -5.56 4.19 -14.15
C PHE A 385 -5.56 2.74 -14.66
N ILE A 386 -5.69 1.76 -13.76
CA ILE A 386 -5.79 0.34 -14.13
C ILE A 386 -7.00 0.10 -15.03
N ILE A 387 -8.14 0.68 -14.65
CA ILE A 387 -9.36 0.57 -15.44
C ILE A 387 -9.19 1.30 -16.77
N LEU A 388 -8.66 2.52 -16.80
CA LEU A 388 -8.46 3.29 -18.03
C LEU A 388 -7.54 2.56 -19.03
N ILE A 389 -6.39 2.04 -18.58
CA ILE A 389 -5.49 1.21 -19.39
C ILE A 389 -6.23 0.00 -19.97
N GLY A 390 -7.09 -0.63 -19.16
CA GLY A 390 -7.91 -1.74 -19.63
C GLY A 390 -8.89 -1.36 -20.75
N PHE A 391 -9.43 -0.15 -20.77
CA PHE A 391 -10.26 0.35 -21.88
C PHE A 391 -9.43 0.61 -23.13
N VAL A 392 -8.27 1.25 -22.99
CA VAL A 392 -7.33 1.47 -24.10
C VAL A 392 -6.95 0.12 -24.74
N PHE A 393 -6.59 -0.87 -23.93
CA PHE A 393 -6.25 -2.21 -24.42
C PHE A 393 -7.42 -2.93 -25.04
N MET A 394 -8.64 -2.74 -24.54
CA MET A 394 -9.85 -3.26 -25.18
C MET A 394 -10.01 -2.65 -26.57
N ILE A 395 -9.95 -1.33 -26.71
CA ILE A 395 -10.09 -0.61 -27.99
C ILE A 395 -9.04 -1.10 -28.98
N LEU A 396 -7.77 -1.15 -28.60
CA LEU A 396 -6.69 -1.70 -29.42
C LEU A 396 -6.95 -3.17 -29.81
N ALA A 397 -7.43 -3.98 -28.88
CA ALA A 397 -7.75 -5.37 -29.15
C ALA A 397 -8.90 -5.53 -30.16
N THR A 398 -9.75 -4.52 -30.36
CA THR A 398 -10.81 -4.54 -31.39
C THR A 398 -10.30 -4.34 -32.82
N VAL A 399 -9.07 -3.85 -33.00
CA VAL A 399 -8.53 -3.51 -34.32
C VAL A 399 -8.53 -4.70 -35.28
N GLY A 400 -9.13 -4.54 -36.46
CA GLY A 400 -9.15 -5.57 -37.52
C GLY A 400 -9.95 -6.84 -37.17
N ILE A 401 -10.90 -6.78 -36.23
CA ILE A 401 -11.86 -7.85 -36.03
C ILE A 401 -12.87 -7.82 -37.19
N HIS A 402 -12.98 -8.92 -37.94
CA HIS A 402 -13.90 -9.04 -39.08
C HIS A 402 -15.29 -9.61 -38.73
N LEU A 403 -15.51 -10.12 -37.52
CA LEU A 403 -16.78 -10.71 -37.09
C LEU A 403 -17.35 -9.99 -35.87
N SER A 404 -18.61 -9.60 -35.93
CA SER A 404 -19.39 -8.99 -34.85
C SER A 404 -19.32 -9.83 -33.56
N SER A 405 -19.43 -11.17 -33.69
CA SER A 405 -19.42 -12.06 -32.53
C SER A 405 -18.08 -12.13 -31.79
N LYS A 406 -16.96 -11.92 -32.49
CA LYS A 406 -15.63 -11.81 -31.85
C LYS A 406 -15.46 -10.48 -31.16
N LEU A 407 -16.07 -9.43 -31.71
CA LEU A 407 -16.09 -8.09 -31.14
C LEU A 407 -16.95 -8.08 -29.85
N GLY A 408 -18.16 -8.61 -29.92
CA GLY A 408 -19.08 -8.69 -28.79
C GLY A 408 -18.52 -9.47 -27.59
N ARG A 409 -17.71 -10.52 -27.81
CA ARG A 409 -17.00 -11.19 -26.70
C ARG A 409 -16.05 -10.24 -25.96
N LYS A 410 -15.38 -9.31 -26.64
CA LYS A 410 -14.49 -8.34 -25.99
C LYS A 410 -15.28 -7.39 -25.10
N TYR A 411 -16.42 -6.90 -25.58
CA TYR A 411 -17.31 -6.02 -24.81
C TYR A 411 -17.89 -6.75 -23.60
N LEU A 412 -18.38 -7.98 -23.81
CA LEU A 412 -18.92 -8.82 -22.75
C LEU A 412 -17.91 -9.08 -21.62
N TYR A 413 -16.69 -9.52 -21.96
CA TYR A 413 -15.64 -9.76 -20.95
C TYR A 413 -15.24 -8.47 -20.24
N ARG A 414 -15.24 -7.33 -20.93
CA ARG A 414 -14.94 -6.05 -20.30
C ARG A 414 -16.05 -5.63 -19.32
N GLY A 415 -17.31 -5.76 -19.73
CA GLY A 415 -18.45 -5.47 -18.88
C GLY A 415 -18.46 -6.32 -17.61
N ILE A 416 -18.26 -7.64 -17.74
CA ILE A 416 -18.13 -8.56 -16.60
C ILE A 416 -17.01 -8.10 -15.66
N ARG A 417 -15.83 -7.77 -16.19
CA ARG A 417 -14.70 -7.32 -15.35
C ARG A 417 -15.00 -6.03 -14.58
N LEU A 418 -15.70 -5.06 -15.18
CA LEU A 418 -16.10 -3.84 -14.49
C LEU A 418 -17.11 -4.12 -13.37
N THR A 419 -18.11 -4.97 -13.65
CA THR A 419 -19.09 -5.37 -12.63
C THR A 419 -18.43 -6.10 -11.46
N VAL A 420 -17.47 -6.99 -11.74
CA VAL A 420 -16.72 -7.70 -10.70
C VAL A 420 -15.95 -6.75 -9.78
N ILE A 421 -15.40 -5.64 -10.29
CA ILE A 421 -14.69 -4.66 -9.44
C ILE A 421 -15.61 -4.10 -8.35
N ILE A 422 -16.85 -3.73 -8.72
CA ILE A 422 -17.82 -3.19 -7.75
C ILE A 422 -18.26 -4.27 -6.76
N ILE A 423 -18.43 -5.52 -7.22
CA ILE A 423 -18.73 -6.65 -6.34
C ILE A 423 -17.60 -6.87 -5.33
N VAL A 424 -16.33 -6.79 -5.76
CA VAL A 424 -15.18 -6.94 -4.88
C VAL A 424 -15.13 -5.83 -3.83
N ILE A 425 -15.47 -4.58 -4.18
CA ILE A 425 -15.57 -3.48 -3.22
C ILE A 425 -16.65 -3.78 -2.16
N ILE A 426 -17.84 -4.21 -2.59
CA ILE A 426 -18.93 -4.56 -1.67
C ILE A 426 -18.51 -5.71 -0.75
N VAL A 427 -17.90 -6.76 -1.30
CA VAL A 427 -17.40 -7.90 -0.51
C VAL A 427 -16.31 -7.46 0.47
N ALA A 428 -15.43 -6.54 0.08
CA ALA A 428 -14.41 -6.00 0.97
C ALA A 428 -15.07 -5.26 2.15
N ILE A 429 -16.07 -4.42 1.90
CA ILE A 429 -16.84 -3.71 2.94
C ILE A 429 -17.56 -4.70 3.86
N MET A 430 -18.21 -5.73 3.30
CA MET A 430 -18.85 -6.80 4.08
C MET A 430 -17.83 -7.55 4.96
N SER A 431 -16.57 -7.63 4.53
CA SER A 431 -15.53 -8.32 5.29
C SER A 431 -14.99 -7.48 6.46
N ILE A 432 -15.21 -6.16 6.49
CA ILE A 432 -14.76 -5.28 7.57
C ILE A 432 -15.39 -5.69 8.91
N GLY A 433 -16.67 -6.07 8.92
CA GLY A 433 -17.36 -6.54 10.14
C GLY A 433 -16.71 -7.80 10.73
N MET A 434 -16.11 -8.65 9.90
CA MET A 434 -15.37 -9.83 10.38
C MET A 434 -14.07 -9.46 11.09
N MET A 435 -13.48 -8.30 10.77
CA MET A 435 -12.26 -7.78 11.38
C MET A 435 -12.52 -6.95 12.65
N ALA A 436 -13.75 -6.45 12.84
CA ALA A 436 -14.13 -5.63 13.99
C ALA A 436 -14.03 -6.37 15.34
N GLY A 437 -13.89 -7.69 15.32
CA GLY A 437 -13.72 -8.52 16.51
C GLY A 437 -14.97 -8.59 17.39
N SER A 438 -15.10 -9.66 18.17
CA SER A 438 -16.14 -9.82 19.19
C SER A 438 -15.80 -8.97 20.44
N GLY A 439 -15.55 -7.68 20.26
CA GLY A 439 -15.30 -6.73 21.33
C GLY A 439 -16.64 -6.30 21.92
N ASN A 440 -16.92 -6.73 23.15
CA ASN A 440 -18.10 -6.33 23.91
C ASN A 440 -18.20 -4.79 24.01
N GLY A 441 -19.20 -4.21 23.35
CA GLY A 441 -19.81 -2.94 23.80
C GLY A 441 -19.16 -1.62 23.42
N ASN A 442 -18.28 -1.56 22.41
CA ASN A 442 -17.77 -0.28 21.89
C ASN A 442 -18.60 0.18 20.69
N ASP A 443 -19.08 1.43 20.67
CA ASP A 443 -19.92 1.97 19.58
C ASP A 443 -19.29 1.81 18.17
N ILE A 444 -17.95 1.79 18.09
CA ILE A 444 -17.20 1.54 16.86
C ILE A 444 -17.45 0.12 16.31
N SER A 445 -17.47 -0.93 17.15
CA SER A 445 -17.68 -2.29 16.64
C SER A 445 -19.12 -2.47 16.16
N SER A 446 -20.09 -1.84 16.83
CA SER A 446 -21.48 -1.77 16.39
C SER A 446 -21.61 -1.06 15.03
N LEU A 447 -20.97 0.09 14.87
CA LEU A 447 -20.92 0.82 13.60
C LEU A 447 -20.33 -0.01 12.46
N LEU A 448 -19.16 -0.64 12.68
CA LEU A 448 -18.51 -1.48 11.66
C LEU A 448 -19.39 -2.68 11.27
N ASN A 449 -20.10 -3.27 12.23
CA ASN A 449 -21.06 -4.33 11.97
C ASN A 449 -22.25 -3.83 11.13
N GLU A 450 -22.78 -2.65 11.43
CA GLU A 450 -23.88 -2.05 10.68
C GLU A 450 -23.49 -1.74 9.23
N ILE A 451 -22.32 -1.12 9.02
CA ILE A 451 -21.75 -0.88 7.68
C ILE A 451 -21.57 -2.19 6.91
N SER A 452 -21.03 -3.22 7.57
CA SER A 452 -20.78 -4.52 6.93
C SER A 452 -22.06 -5.27 6.55
N SER A 453 -23.13 -5.08 7.33
CA SER A 453 -24.44 -5.69 7.12
C SER A 453 -25.25 -4.96 6.03
N ASN A 454 -25.04 -3.64 5.92
CA ASN A 454 -25.70 -2.77 4.95
C ASN A 454 -24.67 -2.06 4.05
N PRO A 455 -23.85 -2.80 3.27
CA PRO A 455 -22.70 -2.25 2.56
C PRO A 455 -23.08 -1.30 1.42
N MET A 456 -24.33 -1.32 0.95
CA MET A 456 -24.79 -0.44 -0.13
C MET A 456 -25.14 0.97 0.36
N GLY A 457 -25.44 1.10 1.65
CA GLY A 457 -25.76 2.35 2.33
C GLY A 457 -26.63 2.15 3.56
N GLY A 458 -26.55 3.10 4.48
CA GLY A 458 -27.25 3.08 5.76
C GLY A 458 -26.90 4.29 6.59
N SER A 459 -27.53 4.38 7.77
CA SER A 459 -27.29 5.43 8.75
C SER A 459 -27.13 4.82 10.14
N TYR A 460 -26.30 5.41 10.99
CA TYR A 460 -26.10 4.98 12.36
C TYR A 460 -25.94 6.20 13.27
N ASP A 461 -26.75 6.25 14.32
CA ASP A 461 -26.73 7.31 15.32
C ASP A 461 -26.09 6.78 16.60
N PHE A 462 -25.15 7.53 17.16
CA PHE A 462 -24.64 7.27 18.49
C PHE A 462 -24.34 8.58 19.22
N THR A 463 -24.36 8.50 20.54
CA THR A 463 -24.15 9.66 21.41
C THR A 463 -22.80 9.51 22.08
N VAL A 464 -21.94 10.50 21.90
CA VAL A 464 -20.66 10.60 22.61
C VAL A 464 -20.87 11.50 23.81
N VAL A 465 -20.63 10.94 25.00
CA VAL A 465 -20.63 11.70 26.25
C VAL A 465 -19.18 11.82 26.70
N GLN A 466 -18.65 13.04 26.65
CA GLN A 466 -17.33 13.36 27.20
C GLN A 466 -17.51 14.46 28.24
N GLU A 467 -17.18 14.12 29.49
CA GLU A 467 -17.44 14.95 30.66
C GLU A 467 -18.91 15.41 30.78
N GLU A 468 -19.19 16.70 30.57
CA GLU A 468 -20.52 17.33 30.66
C GLU A 468 -21.13 17.65 29.27
N VAL A 469 -20.43 17.34 28.18
CA VAL A 469 -20.88 17.63 26.82
C VAL A 469 -21.45 16.37 26.19
N THR A 470 -22.72 16.45 25.79
CA THR A 470 -23.40 15.40 25.02
C THR A 470 -23.39 15.79 23.55
N GLY A 471 -22.68 15.01 22.74
CA GLY A 471 -22.66 15.14 21.29
C GLY A 471 -23.44 14.02 20.62
N ASN A 472 -24.36 14.36 19.72
CA ASN A 472 -25.00 13.38 18.86
C ASN A 472 -24.28 13.35 17.51
N ILE A 473 -23.83 12.15 17.13
CA ILE A 473 -23.17 11.93 15.84
C ILE A 473 -24.09 11.04 15.01
N ASN A 474 -24.54 11.58 13.87
CA ASN A 474 -25.22 10.81 12.84
C ASN A 474 -24.20 10.47 11.76
N LEU A 475 -24.03 9.18 11.47
CA LEU A 475 -23.19 8.70 10.37
C LEU A 475 -24.06 8.19 9.24
N ASP A 476 -23.77 8.63 8.02
CA ASP A 476 -24.36 8.12 6.79
C ASP A 476 -23.28 7.48 5.92
N TRP A 477 -23.57 6.36 5.29
CA TRP A 477 -22.67 5.76 4.30
C TRP A 477 -23.41 5.30 3.06
N GLY A 478 -22.65 5.13 1.98
CA GLY A 478 -23.21 4.54 0.77
C GLY A 478 -22.28 4.49 -0.42
N ILE A 479 -22.76 3.80 -1.45
CA ILE A 479 -22.09 3.74 -2.74
C ILE A 479 -22.15 5.09 -3.43
N GLY A 480 -20.98 5.62 -3.76
CA GLY A 480 -20.84 6.88 -4.46
C GLY A 480 -21.23 6.80 -5.94
N LEU A 481 -21.46 7.97 -6.54
CA LEU A 481 -21.86 8.10 -7.95
C LEU A 481 -20.90 7.38 -8.90
N GLY A 482 -19.60 7.38 -8.61
CA GLY A 482 -18.59 6.74 -9.44
C GLY A 482 -18.80 5.23 -9.57
N ALA A 483 -19.06 4.55 -8.46
CA ALA A 483 -19.33 3.11 -8.46
C ALA A 483 -20.64 2.77 -9.18
N ILE A 484 -21.68 3.58 -9.02
CA ILE A 484 -22.96 3.43 -9.77
C ILE A 484 -22.72 3.53 -11.28
N LEU A 485 -21.98 4.55 -11.72
CA LEU A 485 -21.66 4.74 -13.14
C LEU A 485 -20.80 3.61 -13.71
N ILE A 486 -19.83 3.11 -12.95
CA ILE A 486 -18.99 1.96 -13.34
C ILE A 486 -19.84 0.69 -13.47
N LEU A 487 -20.74 0.43 -12.51
CA LEU A 487 -21.65 -0.71 -12.56
C LEU A 487 -22.59 -0.63 -13.77
N LEU A 488 -23.19 0.54 -13.99
CA LEU A 488 -24.06 0.81 -15.14
C LEU A 488 -23.31 0.60 -16.46
N SER A 489 -22.09 1.12 -16.57
CA SER A 489 -21.21 0.90 -17.72
C SER A 489 -20.93 -0.59 -17.95
N GLY A 490 -20.65 -1.34 -16.86
CA GLY A 490 -20.48 -2.80 -16.91
C GLY A 490 -21.69 -3.51 -17.52
N ILE A 491 -22.89 -3.17 -17.06
CA ILE A 491 -24.16 -3.72 -17.56
C ILE A 491 -24.37 -3.36 -19.04
N ILE A 492 -24.17 -2.09 -19.42
CA ILE A 492 -24.32 -1.64 -20.82
C ILE A 492 -23.33 -2.38 -21.73
N LEU A 493 -22.09 -2.61 -21.29
CA LEU A 493 -21.09 -3.38 -22.06
C LEU A 493 -21.46 -4.85 -22.21
N ILE A 494 -22.08 -5.46 -21.19
CA ILE A 494 -22.59 -6.83 -21.28
C ILE A 494 -23.69 -6.90 -22.35
N ILE A 495 -24.66 -5.97 -22.31
CA ILE A 495 -25.75 -5.89 -23.30
C ILE A 495 -25.19 -5.64 -24.70
N SER A 496 -24.31 -4.65 -24.84
CA SER A 496 -23.59 -4.34 -26.08
C SER A 496 -22.89 -5.57 -26.66
N GLY A 497 -22.19 -6.34 -25.82
CA GLY A 497 -21.50 -7.56 -26.21
C GLY A 497 -22.46 -8.67 -26.68
N ILE A 498 -23.58 -8.84 -25.99
CA ILE A 498 -24.62 -9.82 -26.37
C ILE A 498 -25.24 -9.46 -27.73
N LEU A 499 -25.58 -8.19 -27.96
CA LEU A 499 -26.14 -7.71 -29.24
C LEU A 499 -25.20 -8.00 -30.42
N GLU A 500 -23.90 -7.70 -30.25
CA GLU A 500 -22.86 -7.99 -31.26
C GLU A 500 -22.68 -9.50 -31.51
N ILE A 501 -22.80 -10.33 -30.47
CA ILE A 501 -22.77 -11.80 -30.58
C ILE A 501 -23.98 -12.34 -31.35
N ILE A 502 -25.17 -11.82 -31.07
CA ILE A 502 -26.41 -12.22 -31.73
C ILE A 502 -26.41 -11.80 -33.20
N ALA A 503 -25.89 -10.62 -33.52
CA ALA A 503 -25.89 -10.08 -34.88
C ALA A 503 -25.18 -10.98 -35.90
N LYS A 504 -24.13 -11.71 -35.49
CA LYS A 504 -23.31 -12.63 -36.33
C LYS A 504 -22.91 -12.05 -37.71
N LYS A 505 -22.68 -10.73 -37.81
CA LYS A 505 -22.34 -10.05 -39.05
C LYS A 505 -20.84 -10.07 -39.33
N THR A 506 -20.49 -10.15 -40.61
CA THR A 506 -19.16 -9.82 -41.12
C THR A 506 -19.03 -8.31 -41.24
N LEU A 507 -17.97 -7.74 -40.64
CA LEU A 507 -17.77 -6.29 -40.55
C LEU A 507 -17.11 -5.72 -41.81
N PHE A 508 -16.23 -6.50 -42.43
CA PHE A 508 -15.58 -6.18 -43.69
C PHE A 508 -15.14 -7.47 -44.38
N GLU A 509 -14.89 -7.39 -45.69
CA GLU A 509 -14.44 -8.53 -46.48
C GLU A 509 -12.96 -8.87 -46.18
N PRO A 510 -12.66 -10.10 -45.75
CA PRO A 510 -11.30 -10.47 -45.40
C PRO A 510 -10.43 -10.78 -46.64
N LYS A 511 -9.13 -10.46 -46.57
CA LYS A 511 -8.12 -10.81 -47.60
C LYS A 511 -8.10 -12.30 -47.98
N ILE A 512 -8.40 -13.19 -47.02
CA ILE A 512 -8.52 -14.63 -47.23
C ILE A 512 -9.99 -15.04 -46.97
N PRO A 513 -10.72 -15.57 -47.98
CA PRO A 513 -12.11 -15.98 -47.84
C PRO A 513 -12.30 -17.08 -46.78
N ILE A 514 -13.39 -17.00 -46.03
CA ILE A 514 -13.75 -17.99 -44.99
C ILE A 514 -14.55 -19.13 -45.65
N GLU A 515 -13.92 -19.97 -46.49
CA GLU A 515 -14.56 -21.20 -47.00
C GLU A 515 -14.01 -22.48 -46.34
N LYS A 516 -14.89 -23.16 -45.61
CA LYS A 516 -14.91 -24.60 -45.24
C LYS A 516 -13.70 -25.23 -44.52
N THR A 517 -13.41 -24.81 -43.29
CA THR A 517 -12.71 -25.65 -42.28
C THR A 517 -13.61 -26.73 -41.64
N LYS A 518 -14.45 -27.40 -42.45
CA LYS A 518 -15.30 -28.54 -42.00
C LYS A 518 -15.24 -29.78 -42.90
N LYS A 519 -14.36 -29.84 -43.91
CA LYS A 519 -14.11 -31.06 -44.70
C LYS A 519 -12.63 -31.48 -44.66
N SER A 520 -12.15 -31.88 -43.49
CA SER A 520 -10.88 -32.63 -43.37
C SER A 520 -10.92 -33.68 -42.25
N THR A 521 -12.10 -34.06 -41.79
CA THR A 521 -12.30 -35.15 -40.81
C THR A 521 -13.62 -35.87 -41.10
N LYS A 522 -13.64 -36.57 -42.25
CA LYS A 522 -14.46 -37.76 -42.48
C LYS A 522 -13.99 -38.41 -43.79
N LYS A 523 -12.92 -39.21 -43.69
CA LYS A 523 -12.75 -40.38 -44.53
C LYS A 523 -13.06 -41.56 -43.61
N SER A 524 -14.28 -42.06 -43.68
CA SER A 524 -14.61 -43.40 -43.19
C SER A 524 -14.43 -44.36 -44.36
N PRO A 525 -14.01 -45.62 -44.15
CA PRO A 525 -13.81 -46.59 -45.23
C PRO A 525 -15.17 -47.02 -45.77
N GLU A 526 -15.37 -46.96 -47.09
CA GLU A 526 -16.50 -47.63 -47.75
C GLU A 526 -16.09 -49.07 -48.07
N GLU A 527 -16.85 -50.00 -47.50
CA GLU A 527 -16.94 -51.39 -47.92
C GLU A 527 -17.37 -51.48 -49.38
N SER A 528 -16.63 -52.30 -50.11
CA SER A 528 -16.95 -52.80 -51.44
C SER A 528 -18.22 -53.66 -51.41
N GLN A 529 -19.19 -53.37 -52.28
CA GLN A 529 -19.92 -54.43 -53.00
C GLN A 529 -20.65 -53.91 -54.25
N GLU A 530 -20.25 -54.51 -55.38
CA GLU A 530 -21.00 -54.91 -56.57
C GLU A 530 -21.95 -53.94 -57.30
N ALA A 531 -21.62 -53.71 -58.58
CA ALA A 531 -22.59 -53.71 -59.67
C ALA A 531 -21.99 -54.35 -60.93
N LYS A 532 -22.62 -55.46 -61.36
CA LYS A 532 -22.48 -56.14 -62.66
C LYS A 532 -23.06 -55.29 -63.80
N THR A 533 -22.45 -55.34 -64.99
CA THR A 533 -23.08 -55.76 -66.28
C THR A 533 -21.98 -55.84 -67.35
N GLU A 534 -21.74 -57.04 -67.90
CA GLU A 534 -22.03 -57.44 -69.32
C GLU A 534 -21.05 -56.81 -70.34
N GLU A 535 -20.49 -57.47 -71.34
CA GLU A 535 -20.47 -58.85 -71.85
C GLU A 535 -19.43 -58.80 -72.99
N THR A 536 -18.64 -59.87 -73.21
CA THR A 536 -18.22 -60.41 -74.53
C THR A 536 -17.07 -61.41 -74.36
N ASN A 537 -17.40 -62.69 -74.57
CA ASN A 537 -16.46 -63.75 -74.99
C ASN A 537 -16.10 -63.53 -76.49
N PRO A 538 -15.05 -64.15 -77.10
CA PRO A 538 -14.65 -65.57 -76.95
C PRO A 538 -13.10 -65.79 -77.10
N PRO A 539 -12.58 -66.93 -77.62
CA PRO A 539 -12.40 -68.24 -76.98
C PRO A 539 -10.92 -68.72 -76.98
N ASN A 540 -10.55 -69.71 -76.16
CA ASN A 540 -9.85 -70.93 -76.64
C ASN A 540 -9.46 -71.92 -75.52
N LYS A 541 -9.82 -73.18 -75.79
CA LYS A 541 -9.30 -74.49 -75.34
C LYS A 541 -9.39 -74.90 -73.88
#